data_AF-B2ZCZ4-F1
#
_entry.id   AF-B2ZCZ4-F1
#
_cell.length_a   1.000
_cell.length_b   1.000
_cell.length_c   1.000
_cell.angle_alpha   90.00
_cell.angle_beta   90.00
_cell.angle_gamma   90.00
#
_symmetry.space_group_name_H-M   'P 1'
#
loop_
_entity.id
_entity.type
_entity.pdbx_description
1 polymer ?
#
loop_
_entity_poly.entity_id
_entity_poly.type
_entity_poly.pdbx_seq_one_letter_code
_entity_poly.pdbx_strand_id
1 'polypeptide(L)' 'RIVQRGHYSEREAALKATDFGLSVFYKPGETFSDVVGSPYYVAPEVLCKHYGPEADVWSAGVILYILLSGV' A
#
# COMPACT_ATOMS: atom_id res chain seq x y z
N ARG A 1 4.26 -26.30 8.94
CA ARG A 1 4.44 -26.25 10.41
C ARG A 1 3.47 -25.20 10.93
N ILE A 2 2.35 -25.62 11.51
CA ILE A 2 1.29 -24.71 11.99
C ILE A 2 1.87 -23.96 13.20
N VAL A 3 2.01 -22.64 13.07
CA VAL A 3 2.38 -21.78 14.19
C VAL A 3 1.19 -21.75 15.15
N GLN A 4 1.45 -22.07 16.43
CA GLN A 4 0.46 -21.93 17.50
C GLN A 4 -0.11 -20.50 17.47
N ARG A 5 -1.42 -20.36 17.23
CA ARG A 5 -2.13 -19.09 17.41
C ARG A 5 -2.13 -18.80 18.91
N GLY A 6 -1.26 -17.89 19.35
CA GLY A 6 -1.48 -17.19 20.62
C GLY A 6 -2.86 -16.55 20.59
N HIS A 7 -3.62 -16.65 21.68
CA HIS A 7 -4.88 -15.93 21.88
C HIS A 7 -4.59 -14.42 21.95
N TYR A 8 -4.51 -13.76 20.80
CA TYR A 8 -4.58 -12.30 20.75
C TYR A 8 -6.05 -11.90 20.86
N SER A 9 -6.37 -10.89 21.68
CA SER A 9 -7.69 -10.27 21.60
C SER A 9 -7.86 -9.65 20.20
N GLU A 10 -9.08 -9.57 19.67
CA GLU A 10 -9.30 -8.95 18.34
C GLU A 10 -8.72 -7.53 18.24
N ARG A 11 -8.61 -6.84 19.38
CA ARG A 11 -8.02 -5.50 19.50
C ARG A 11 -6.50 -5.45 19.31
N GLU A 12 -5.83 -6.60 19.38
CA GLU A 12 -4.37 -6.75 19.26
C GLU A 12 -3.98 -7.49 17.98
N ALA A 13 -4.94 -7.78 17.10
CA ALA A 13 -4.66 -8.43 15.84
C ALA A 13 -3.77 -7.53 14.96
N ALA A 14 -2.61 -8.04 14.57
CA ALA A 14 -1.71 -7.32 13.68
C ALA A 14 -2.35 -7.18 12.28
N LEU A 15 -2.30 -5.95 11.73
CA LEU A 15 -2.66 -5.70 10.33
C LEU A 15 -1.68 -6.40 9.39
N LYS A 16 -2.22 -6.94 8.29
CA LYS A 16 -1.46 -7.62 7.23
C LYS A 16 -1.95 -7.12 5.88
N ALA A 17 -1.04 -6.70 5.01
CA ALA A 17 -1.34 -6.52 3.59
C ALA A 17 -1.51 -7.91 2.95
N THR A 18 -2.55 -8.08 2.13
CA THR A 18 -2.96 -9.40 1.62
C THR A 18 -2.97 -9.53 0.11
N ASP A 19 -3.06 -8.41 -0.61
CA ASP A 19 -3.10 -8.40 -2.07
C ASP A 19 -1.82 -7.78 -2.63
N PHE A 20 -1.12 -8.54 -3.46
CA PHE A 20 0.13 -8.16 -4.11
C PHE A 20 0.03 -8.29 -5.64
N GLY A 21 -1.18 -8.33 -6.21
CA GLY A 21 -1.39 -8.52 -7.64
C GLY A 21 -0.81 -7.42 -8.53
N LEU A 22 -0.56 -6.24 -7.97
CA LEU A 22 0.09 -5.10 -8.65
C LEU A 22 1.51 -4.83 -8.13
N SER A 23 2.00 -5.61 -7.16
CA SER A 23 3.31 -5.37 -6.56
C SER A 23 4.44 -5.77 -7.50
N VAL A 24 5.53 -5.02 -7.43
CA VAL A 24 6.74 -5.24 -8.23
C VAL A 24 7.97 -5.24 -7.33
N PHE A 25 8.99 -6.00 -7.72
CA PHE A 25 10.31 -5.87 -7.09
C PHE A 25 10.96 -4.58 -7.59
N TYR A 26 11.44 -3.76 -6.67
CA TYR A 26 12.09 -2.49 -6.96
C TYR A 26 13.61 -2.59 -6.78
N LYS A 27 14.37 -1.99 -7.70
CA LYS A 27 15.79 -1.71 -7.52
C LYS A 27 16.03 -0.20 -7.42
N PRO A 28 16.93 0.27 -6.54
CA PRO A 28 17.27 1.68 -6.44
C PRO A 28 17.59 2.32 -7.80
N GLY A 29 16.86 3.38 -8.13
CA GLY A 29 17.02 4.11 -9.39
C GLY A 29 16.13 3.62 -10.55
N GLU A 30 15.34 2.55 -10.36
CA GLU A 30 14.27 2.20 -11.31
C GLU A 30 13.10 3.18 -11.21
N THR A 31 12.41 3.36 -12.33
CA THR A 31 11.16 4.12 -12.40
C THR A 31 10.13 3.33 -13.18
N PHE A 32 8.87 3.44 -12.78
CA PHE A 32 7.76 2.73 -13.39
C PHE A 32 6.89 3.66 -14.23
N SER A 33 6.26 3.10 -15.27
CA SER A 33 5.47 3.86 -16.26
C SER A 33 4.03 3.38 -16.43
N ASP A 34 3.65 2.28 -15.78
CA ASP A 34 2.29 1.75 -15.84
C ASP A 34 1.36 2.56 -14.94
N VAL A 35 0.16 2.83 -15.44
CA VAL A 35 -0.91 3.47 -14.64
C VAL A 35 -1.67 2.36 -13.93
N VAL A 36 -1.40 2.20 -12.64
CA VAL A 36 -1.97 1.13 -11.80
C VAL A 36 -2.46 1.70 -10.47
N GLY A 37 -3.36 0.97 -9.81
CA GLY A 37 -3.93 1.35 -8.52
C GLY A 37 -5.41 1.73 -8.60
N SER A 38 -6.02 1.88 -7.43
CA SER A 38 -7.42 2.25 -7.29
C SER A 38 -7.55 3.79 -7.31
N PRO A 39 -8.55 4.37 -8.03
CA PRO A 39 -8.60 5.81 -8.31
C PRO A 39 -8.46 6.77 -7.10
N TYR A 40 -8.95 6.37 -5.92
CA TYR A 40 -8.86 7.22 -4.72
C TYR A 40 -7.47 7.23 -4.07
N TYR A 41 -6.66 6.20 -4.31
CA TYR A 41 -5.39 5.98 -3.61
C TYR A 41 -4.17 6.24 -4.49
N VAL A 42 -4.36 6.36 -5.81
CA VAL A 42 -3.27 6.50 -6.77
C VAL A 42 -2.52 7.82 -6.59
N ALA A 43 -1.19 7.77 -6.61
CA ALA A 43 -0.33 8.94 -6.54
C ALA A 43 -0.33 9.72 -7.87
N PRO A 44 -0.21 11.06 -7.86
CA PRO A 44 -0.22 11.85 -9.09
C PRO A 44 0.93 11.48 -10.04
N GLU A 45 2.11 11.15 -9.51
CA GLU A 45 3.27 10.72 -10.29
C GLU A 45 3.05 9.39 -11.04
N VAL A 46 2.14 8.54 -10.56
CA VAL A 46 1.71 7.32 -11.26
C VAL A 46 0.93 7.69 -12.52
N LEU A 47 0.07 8.73 -12.45
CA LEU A 47 -0.65 9.26 -13.61
C LEU A 47 0.31 9.92 -14.62
N CYS A 48 1.41 10.48 -14.13
CA CYS A 48 2.50 11.00 -14.95
C CYS A 48 3.42 9.90 -15.52
N LYS A 49 3.18 8.62 -15.20
CA LYS A 49 3.97 7.46 -15.67
C LYS A 49 5.46 7.57 -15.36
N HIS A 50 5.79 8.22 -14.25
CA HIS A 50 7.16 8.37 -13.80
C HIS A 50 7.18 8.40 -12.28
N TYR A 51 7.20 7.22 -11.68
CA TYR A 51 7.14 7.05 -10.23
C TYR A 51 8.11 5.99 -9.73
N GLY A 52 8.45 6.10 -8.46
CA GLY A 52 9.22 5.13 -7.69
C GLY A 52 8.39 4.57 -6.52
N PRO A 53 9.03 3.94 -5.53
CA PRO A 53 8.36 3.38 -4.36
C PRO A 53 7.63 4.42 -3.49
N GLU A 54 7.89 5.72 -3.69
CA GLU A 54 7.24 6.81 -2.98
C GLU A 54 5.71 6.85 -3.21
N ALA A 55 5.23 6.28 -4.32
CA ALA A 55 3.80 6.15 -4.59
C ALA A 55 3.04 5.33 -3.52
N ASP A 56 3.72 4.39 -2.85
CA ASP A 56 3.13 3.64 -1.72
C ASP A 56 2.94 4.54 -0.49
N VAL A 57 3.86 5.49 -0.27
CA VAL A 57 3.77 6.47 0.83
C VAL A 57 2.58 7.41 0.62
N TRP A 58 2.36 7.87 -0.63
CA TRP A 58 1.16 8.62 -0.98
C TRP A 58 -0.12 7.85 -0.64
N SER A 59 -0.19 6.59 -1.09
CA SER A 59 -1.35 5.71 -0.86
C SER A 59 -1.62 5.51 0.64
N ALA A 60 -0.56 5.30 1.44
CA ALA A 60 -0.65 5.22 2.89
C ALA A 60 -1.15 6.53 3.53
N GLY A 61 -0.74 7.68 2.99
CA GLY A 61 -1.23 9.00 3.38
C GLY A 61 -2.73 9.17 3.16
N VAL A 62 -3.25 8.72 2.01
CA VAL A 62 -4.70 8.72 1.73
C VAL A 62 -5.46 7.83 2.73
N ILE A 63 -4.95 6.62 2.99
CA ILE A 63 -5.55 5.71 4.00
C ILE A 63 -5.57 6.38 5.37
N LEU A 64 -4.47 6.99 5.79
CA LEU A 64 -4.40 7.71 7.06
C LEU A 64 -5.40 8.85 7.12
N TYR A 65 -5.53 9.64 6.04
CA TYR A 65 -6.52 10.71 5.96
C TYR A 65 -7.94 10.18 6.15
N ILE A 66 -8.30 9.09 5.46
CA ILE A 66 -9.61 8.43 5.61
C ILE A 66 -9.83 7.96 7.05
N LEU A 67 -8.83 7.34 7.67
CA LEU A 67 -8.92 6.86 9.06
C LEU A 67 -9.14 7.99 10.07
N LEU A 68 -8.58 9.18 9.83
CA LEU A 68 -8.69 10.33 10.73
C LEU A 68 -9.94 11.18 10.48
N SER A 69 -10.42 11.26 9.24
CA SER A 69 -11.50 12.16 8.83
C SER A 69 -12.84 11.46 8.58
N GLY A 70 -12.84 10.15 8.32
CA GLY A 70 -14.04 9.37 8.03
C GLY A 70 -14.64 9.57 6.63
N VAL A 71 -13.86 10.10 5.68
CA VAL A 71 -14.23 10.25 4.26
C VAL A 71 -14.36 8.89 3.58
#